data_AF-A0A951SJR8-F1
#
_entry.id   AF-A0A951SJR8-F1
#
_cell.length_a   1.000
_cell.length_b   1.000
_cell.length_c   1.000
_cell.angle_alpha   90.00
_cell.angle_beta   90.00
_cell.angle_gamma   90.00
#
_symmetry.space_group_name_H-M   'P 1'
#
loop_
_entity.id
_entity.type
_entity.pdbx_description
1 polymer ?
#
loop_
_entity_poly.entity_id
_entity_poly.type
_entity_poly.pdbx_seq_one_letter_code
_entity_poly.pdbx_strand_id
1 'polypeptide(L)'
;MTEISRLNRPADDLGRLAQAAAEAMTDSMVERLTVTGANALEVVDRLNDEDTRDAVLALLDGLTQLHKVGALSTLIDTAMLLHATRMAATDSMVERAFAFVEHMANTVATEDIATLAHETKGALEDALEECAPDTGTGLMGTVRMLRQPETQQALRFLLAFSCKLKKRTAALTKPPG
;
A
#
# COMPACT_ATOMS: atom_id res chain seq x y z
N MET A 1 -10.68 78.50 6.46
CA MET A 1 -10.91 77.45 7.48
C MET A 1 -11.46 76.22 6.78
N THR A 2 -10.69 75.63 5.85
CA THR A 2 -11.25 74.60 4.92
C THR A 2 -10.18 73.68 4.31
N GLU A 3 -9.10 73.35 5.02
CA GLU A 3 -8.05 72.45 4.48
C GLU A 3 -7.48 71.44 5.48
N ILE A 4 -8.22 71.09 6.55
CA ILE A 4 -7.78 70.05 7.50
C ILE A 4 -8.62 68.75 7.37
N SER A 5 -9.76 68.78 6.68
CA SER A 5 -10.70 67.63 6.63
C SER A 5 -10.49 66.63 5.49
N ARG A 6 -9.46 66.77 4.63
CA ARG A 6 -9.25 65.88 3.47
C ARG A 6 -8.24 64.75 3.69
N LEU A 7 -7.44 64.79 4.75
CA LEU A 7 -6.40 63.78 5.04
C LEU A 7 -6.88 62.57 5.86
N ASN A 8 -8.10 62.59 6.42
CA ASN A 8 -8.61 61.50 7.28
C ASN A 8 -9.51 60.48 6.57
N ARG A 9 -9.98 60.77 5.34
CA ARG A 9 -10.93 59.92 4.61
C ARG A 9 -10.47 58.49 4.28
N PRO A 10 -9.24 58.22 3.82
CA PRO A 10 -8.85 56.86 3.44
C PRO A 10 -8.71 55.93 4.65
N ALA A 11 -8.35 56.46 5.83
CA ALA A 11 -8.32 55.69 7.07
C ALA A 11 -9.73 55.37 7.58
N ASP A 12 -10.64 56.33 7.48
CA ASP A 12 -12.05 56.14 7.86
C ASP A 12 -12.80 55.19 6.91
N ASP A 13 -12.50 55.24 5.61
CA ASP A 13 -13.12 54.34 4.62
C ASP A 13 -12.62 52.90 4.77
N LEU A 14 -11.32 52.67 5.07
CA LEU A 14 -10.78 51.35 5.41
C LEU A 14 -11.37 50.81 6.72
N GLY A 15 -11.52 51.65 7.73
CA GLY A 15 -12.18 51.29 8.99
C GLY A 15 -13.64 50.89 8.79
N ARG A 16 -14.38 51.64 7.96
CA ARG A 16 -15.78 51.33 7.62
C ARG A 16 -15.93 50.11 6.72
N LEU A 17 -15.00 49.86 5.80
CA LEU A 17 -15.00 48.66 4.96
C LEU A 17 -14.64 47.41 5.77
N ALA A 18 -13.66 47.52 6.67
CA ALA A 18 -13.32 46.46 7.61
C ALA A 18 -14.48 46.16 8.57
N GLN A 19 -15.16 47.20 9.05
CA GLN A 19 -16.33 47.06 9.91
C GLN A 19 -17.54 46.48 9.16
N ALA A 20 -17.82 46.92 7.92
CA ALA A 20 -18.87 46.33 7.09
C ALA A 20 -18.56 44.88 6.68
N ALA A 21 -17.27 44.55 6.48
CA ALA A 21 -16.83 43.17 6.26
C ALA A 21 -16.98 42.31 7.52
N ALA A 22 -16.67 42.85 8.70
CA ALA A 22 -16.88 42.19 9.99
C ALA A 22 -18.37 41.97 10.31
N GLU A 23 -19.23 42.94 9.99
CA GLU A 23 -20.69 42.85 10.14
C GLU A 23 -21.32 41.90 9.09
N ALA A 24 -20.67 41.69 7.93
CA ALA A 24 -21.08 40.73 6.92
C ALA A 24 -20.65 39.28 7.22
N MET A 25 -19.70 39.08 8.15
CA MET A 25 -19.38 37.75 8.67
C MET A 25 -20.47 37.35 9.65
N THR A 26 -21.22 36.30 9.33
CA THR A 26 -22.21 35.76 10.26
C THR A 26 -21.50 35.23 11.51
N ASP A 27 -22.14 35.30 12.68
CA ASP A 27 -21.58 34.81 13.96
C ASP A 27 -21.03 33.38 13.84
N SER A 28 -21.67 32.52 13.03
CA SER A 28 -21.22 31.17 12.75
C SER A 28 -19.91 31.08 11.94
N MET A 29 -19.60 32.07 11.09
CA MET A 29 -18.31 32.17 10.40
C MET A 29 -17.21 32.65 11.36
N VAL A 30 -17.54 33.61 12.23
CA VAL A 30 -16.62 34.08 13.27
C VAL A 30 -16.31 32.96 14.25
N GLU A 31 -17.30 32.19 14.69
CA GLU A 31 -17.12 31.03 15.56
C GLU A 31 -16.23 29.97 14.92
N ARG A 32 -16.51 29.57 13.67
CA ARG A 32 -15.67 28.60 12.95
C ARG A 32 -14.25 29.10 12.71
N LEU A 33 -14.08 30.38 12.39
CA LEU A 33 -12.76 30.98 12.22
C LEU A 33 -11.99 31.03 13.54
N THR A 34 -12.69 31.35 14.64
CA THR A 34 -12.11 31.38 15.99
C THR A 34 -11.68 29.99 16.44
N VAL A 35 -12.53 28.97 16.24
CA VAL A 35 -12.19 27.56 16.55
C VAL A 35 -11.03 27.08 15.66
N THR A 36 -11.06 27.35 14.36
CA THR A 36 -9.99 26.97 13.44
C THR A 36 -8.68 27.69 13.78
N GLY A 37 -8.75 28.97 14.14
CA GLY A 37 -7.61 29.77 14.58
C GLY A 37 -7.03 29.27 15.90
N ALA A 38 -7.87 28.91 16.86
CA ALA A 38 -7.44 28.30 18.13
C ALA A 38 -6.70 26.98 17.90
N ASN A 39 -7.27 26.09 17.06
CA ASN A 39 -6.62 24.82 16.70
C ASN A 39 -5.30 25.03 15.95
N ALA A 40 -5.23 26.04 15.06
CA ALA A 40 -4.01 26.37 14.36
C ALA A 40 -2.92 26.89 15.32
N LEU A 41 -3.30 27.73 16.30
CA LEU A 41 -2.38 28.20 17.33
C LEU A 41 -1.90 27.08 18.24
N GLU A 42 -2.76 26.10 18.57
CA GLU A 42 -2.36 24.91 19.33
C GLU A 42 -1.34 24.04 18.56
N VAL A 43 -1.55 23.85 17.26
CA VAL A 43 -0.57 23.14 16.41
C VAL A 43 0.75 23.92 16.32
N VAL A 44 0.69 25.25 16.22
CA VAL A 44 1.88 26.10 16.22
C VAL A 44 2.63 26.01 17.54
N ASP A 45 1.91 26.02 18.67
CA ASP A 45 2.50 25.87 20.01
C ASP A 45 3.16 24.49 20.17
N ARG A 46 2.49 23.42 19.73
CA ARG A 46 3.06 22.07 19.70
C ARG A 46 4.26 21.93 18.78
N LEU A 47 4.30 22.61 17.64
CA LEU A 47 5.47 22.60 16.75
C LEU A 47 6.59 23.52 17.25
N ASN A 48 6.30 24.43 18.18
CA ASN A 48 7.28 25.28 18.83
C ASN A 48 7.95 24.60 20.02
N ASP A 49 7.31 23.59 20.61
CA ASP A 49 7.92 22.68 21.57
C ASP A 49 9.17 22.02 20.96
N GLU A 50 10.28 22.07 21.71
CA GLU A 50 11.62 21.71 21.21
C GLU A 50 11.71 20.23 20.86
N ASP A 51 11.14 19.35 21.71
CA ASP A 51 11.10 17.90 21.49
C ASP A 51 10.26 17.55 20.25
N THR A 52 9.09 18.17 20.10
CA THR A 52 8.20 17.91 18.96
C THR A 52 8.81 18.43 17.66
N ARG A 53 9.41 19.61 17.68
CA ARG A 53 10.11 20.18 16.53
C ARG A 53 11.25 19.29 16.07
N ASP A 54 12.09 18.84 17.00
CA ASP A 54 13.24 17.99 16.70
C ASP A 54 12.80 16.62 16.16
N ALA A 55 11.74 16.04 16.72
CA ALA A 55 11.16 14.81 16.21
C ALA A 55 10.63 14.96 14.77
N VAL A 56 9.94 16.07 14.47
CA VAL A 56 9.45 16.37 13.12
C VAL A 56 10.60 16.58 12.14
N LEU A 57 11.64 17.33 12.52
CA LEU A 57 12.81 17.55 11.69
C LEU A 57 13.56 16.23 11.42
N ALA A 58 13.75 15.39 12.43
CA ALA A 58 14.35 14.07 12.27
C ALA A 58 13.54 13.17 11.33
N LEU A 59 12.20 13.23 11.40
CA LEU A 59 11.31 12.53 10.47
C LEU A 59 11.46 13.03 9.04
N LEU A 60 11.49 14.35 8.84
CA LEU A 60 11.66 14.96 7.53
C LEU A 60 13.04 14.65 6.92
N ASP A 61 14.08 14.65 7.74
CA ASP A 61 15.43 14.27 7.33
C ASP A 61 15.50 12.79 6.97
N GLY A 62 14.90 11.92 7.78
CA GLY A 62 14.78 10.49 7.49
C GLY A 62 14.04 10.24 6.17
N LEU A 63 12.90 10.91 5.95
CA LEU A 63 12.12 10.79 4.72
C LEU A 63 12.89 11.32 3.50
N THR A 64 13.58 12.45 3.65
CA THR A 64 14.44 13.03 2.63
C THR A 64 15.59 12.11 2.28
N GLN A 65 16.19 11.46 3.28
CA GLN A 65 17.25 10.49 3.07
C GLN A 65 16.70 9.27 2.34
N LEU A 66 15.58 8.69 2.78
CA LEU A 66 14.91 7.58 2.10
C LEU A 66 14.56 7.90 0.63
N HIS A 67 14.19 9.14 0.34
CA HIS A 67 13.98 9.61 -1.04
C HIS A 67 15.31 9.68 -1.81
N LYS A 68 16.36 10.28 -1.23
CA LYS A 68 17.67 10.45 -1.86
C LYS A 68 18.38 9.14 -2.20
N VAL A 69 18.33 8.14 -1.30
CA VAL A 69 18.88 6.80 -1.60
C VAL A 69 17.95 5.96 -2.49
N GLY A 70 16.81 6.50 -2.91
CA GLY A 70 15.87 5.82 -3.80
C GLY A 70 15.07 4.71 -3.14
N ALA A 71 15.18 4.52 -1.82
CA ALA A 71 14.47 3.49 -1.08
C ALA A 71 12.94 3.64 -1.21
N LEU A 72 12.42 4.87 -1.24
CA LEU A 72 11.00 5.12 -1.53
C LEU A 72 10.60 4.66 -2.93
N SER A 73 11.44 4.91 -3.94
CA SER A 73 11.19 4.42 -5.31
C SER A 73 11.17 2.90 -5.31
N THR A 74 12.16 2.26 -4.70
CA THR A 74 12.22 0.79 -4.62
C THR A 74 11.00 0.20 -3.92
N LEU A 75 10.49 0.82 -2.86
CA LEU A 75 9.27 0.38 -2.19
C LEU A 75 8.04 0.50 -3.10
N ILE A 76 7.92 1.61 -3.82
CA ILE A 76 6.84 1.82 -4.80
C ILE A 76 6.96 0.81 -5.93
N ASP A 77 8.15 0.62 -6.49
CA ASP A 77 8.42 -0.33 -7.58
C ASP A 77 8.13 -1.77 -7.13
N THR A 78 8.46 -2.13 -5.89
CA THR A 78 8.15 -3.43 -5.31
C THR A 78 6.64 -3.62 -5.13
N ALA A 79 5.93 -2.59 -4.66
CA ALA A 79 4.47 -2.64 -4.53
C ALA A 79 3.79 -2.76 -5.91
N MET A 80 4.28 -2.03 -6.91
CA MET A 80 3.81 -2.11 -8.29
C MET A 80 4.11 -3.48 -8.92
N LEU A 81 5.29 -4.04 -8.67
CA LEU A 81 5.65 -5.39 -9.10
C LEU A 81 4.73 -6.44 -8.46
N LEU A 82 4.45 -6.33 -7.17
CA LEU A 82 3.52 -7.22 -6.48
C LEU A 82 2.12 -7.13 -7.07
N HIS A 83 1.66 -5.92 -7.41
CA HIS A 83 0.37 -5.70 -8.05
C HIS A 83 0.32 -6.31 -9.46
N ALA A 84 1.36 -6.08 -10.27
CA ALA A 84 1.47 -6.66 -11.62
C ALA A 84 1.56 -8.20 -11.57
N THR A 85 2.32 -8.75 -10.63
CA THR A 85 2.42 -10.21 -10.41
C THR A 85 1.08 -10.79 -10.01
N ARG A 86 0.35 -10.11 -9.11
CA ARG A 86 -0.99 -10.52 -8.69
C ARG A 86 -1.94 -10.59 -9.88
N MET A 87 -1.93 -9.58 -10.75
CA MET A 87 -2.78 -9.56 -11.96
C MET A 87 -2.38 -10.57 -13.04
N ALA A 88 -1.08 -10.78 -13.25
CA ALA A 88 -0.59 -11.73 -14.25
C ALA A 88 -0.85 -13.19 -13.81
N ALA A 89 -0.76 -13.46 -12.51
CA ALA A 89 -0.99 -14.78 -11.94
C ALA A 89 -2.47 -15.21 -11.94
N THR A 90 -3.42 -14.29 -12.07
CA THR A 90 -4.85 -14.61 -11.87
C THR A 90 -5.48 -15.29 -13.07
N ASP A 91 -5.36 -14.75 -14.28
CA ASP A 91 -6.13 -15.29 -15.42
C ASP A 91 -5.26 -16.11 -16.37
N SER A 92 -4.16 -15.53 -16.86
CA SER A 92 -3.38 -16.14 -17.95
C SER A 92 -2.47 -17.30 -17.51
N MET A 93 -2.01 -17.31 -16.26
CA MET A 93 -1.22 -18.41 -15.70
C MET A 93 -2.08 -19.59 -15.31
N VAL A 94 -3.31 -19.33 -14.86
CA VAL A 94 -4.30 -20.34 -14.53
C VAL A 94 -4.73 -21.09 -15.79
N GLU A 95 -5.10 -20.38 -16.86
CA GLU A 95 -5.41 -21.02 -18.16
C GLU A 95 -4.24 -21.86 -18.69
N ARG A 96 -3.01 -21.36 -18.54
CA ARG A 96 -1.81 -22.06 -19.00
C ARG A 96 -1.46 -23.27 -18.12
N ALA A 97 -1.67 -23.18 -16.82
CA ALA A 97 -1.49 -24.30 -15.89
C ALA A 97 -2.54 -25.39 -16.16
N PHE A 98 -3.80 -25.00 -16.40
CA PHE A 98 -4.86 -25.93 -16.80
C PHE A 98 -4.53 -26.63 -18.11
N ALA A 99 -4.15 -25.88 -19.14
CA ALA A 99 -3.76 -26.46 -20.43
C ALA A 99 -2.55 -27.40 -20.29
N PHE A 100 -1.58 -27.08 -19.43
CA PHE A 100 -0.42 -27.95 -19.17
C PHE A 100 -0.82 -29.23 -18.44
N VAL A 101 -1.68 -29.15 -17.43
CA VAL A 101 -2.19 -30.30 -16.67
C VAL A 101 -3.04 -31.21 -17.56
N GLU A 102 -3.92 -30.64 -18.38
CA GLU A 102 -4.73 -31.38 -19.35
C GLU A 102 -3.86 -32.05 -20.42
N HIS A 103 -2.84 -31.34 -20.91
CA HIS A 103 -1.90 -31.91 -21.88
C HIS A 103 -1.05 -33.03 -21.27
N MET A 104 -0.66 -32.92 -20.00
CA MET A 104 -0.01 -34.00 -19.26
C MET A 104 -0.94 -35.20 -19.07
N ALA A 105 -2.18 -34.98 -18.65
CA ALA A 105 -3.16 -36.05 -18.45
C ALA A 105 -3.44 -36.84 -19.74
N ASN A 106 -3.54 -36.15 -20.88
CA ASN A 106 -3.77 -36.78 -22.19
C ASN A 106 -2.52 -37.44 -22.80
N THR A 107 -1.31 -36.99 -22.43
CA THR A 107 -0.06 -37.48 -23.03
C THR A 107 0.60 -38.58 -22.19
N VAL A 108 0.40 -38.55 -20.87
CA VAL A 108 0.96 -39.55 -19.96
C VAL A 108 -0.13 -40.57 -19.65
N ALA A 109 -0.24 -41.57 -20.52
CA ALA A 109 -1.23 -42.65 -20.46
C ALA A 109 -0.96 -43.66 -19.32
N THR A 110 -1.08 -43.18 -18.07
CA THR A 110 -1.17 -44.03 -16.87
C THR A 110 -2.35 -43.52 -16.05
N GLU A 111 -3.30 -44.39 -15.74
CA GLU A 111 -4.58 -44.08 -15.06
C GLU A 111 -4.36 -43.22 -13.79
N ASP A 112 -3.31 -43.50 -13.03
CA ASP A 112 -2.91 -42.77 -11.82
C ASP A 112 -2.58 -41.27 -12.07
N ILE A 113 -2.04 -40.94 -13.24
CA ILE A 113 -1.62 -39.57 -13.59
C ILE A 113 -2.82 -38.75 -14.06
N ALA A 114 -3.79 -39.39 -14.72
CA ALA A 114 -5.05 -38.76 -15.06
C ALA A 114 -5.87 -38.40 -13.80
N THR A 115 -5.94 -39.31 -12.82
CA THR A 115 -6.59 -39.03 -11.53
C THR A 115 -5.88 -37.92 -10.76
N LEU A 116 -4.54 -37.97 -10.67
CA LEU A 116 -3.77 -36.92 -9.99
C LEU A 116 -3.95 -35.55 -10.66
N ALA A 117 -3.97 -35.50 -11.99
CA ALA A 117 -4.23 -34.28 -12.75
C ALA A 117 -5.63 -33.72 -12.48
N HIS A 118 -6.65 -34.59 -12.41
CA HIS A 118 -8.02 -34.19 -12.10
C HIS A 118 -8.17 -33.63 -10.67
N GLU A 119 -7.58 -34.29 -9.68
CA GLU A 119 -7.60 -33.81 -8.29
C GLU A 119 -6.81 -32.50 -8.13
N THR A 120 -5.67 -32.38 -8.82
CA THR A 120 -4.87 -31.14 -8.84
C THR A 120 -5.66 -30.00 -9.49
N LYS A 121 -6.45 -30.31 -10.51
CA LYS A 121 -7.34 -29.36 -11.18
C LYS A 121 -8.39 -28.82 -10.19
N GLY A 122 -9.12 -29.70 -9.51
CA GLY A 122 -10.15 -29.30 -8.53
C GLY A 122 -9.57 -28.46 -7.39
N ALA A 123 -8.44 -28.89 -6.82
CA ALA A 123 -7.77 -28.14 -5.75
C ALA A 123 -7.30 -26.74 -6.19
N LEU A 124 -6.98 -26.54 -7.47
CA LEU A 124 -6.62 -25.24 -8.01
C LEU A 124 -7.85 -24.34 -8.18
N GLU A 125 -8.98 -24.88 -8.64
CA GLU A 125 -10.26 -24.18 -8.74
C GLU A 125 -10.74 -23.71 -7.35
N ASP A 126 -10.73 -24.60 -6.36
CA ASP A 126 -11.11 -24.28 -4.97
C ASP A 126 -10.24 -23.17 -4.37
N ALA A 127 -8.92 -23.25 -4.56
CA ALA A 127 -7.98 -22.24 -4.06
C ALA A 127 -8.15 -20.87 -4.73
N LEU A 128 -8.57 -20.83 -6.00
CA LEU A 128 -8.87 -19.60 -6.71
C LEU A 128 -10.15 -18.93 -6.19
N GLU A 129 -11.19 -19.71 -5.92
CA GLU A 129 -12.42 -19.22 -5.29
C GLU A 129 -12.15 -18.66 -3.89
N GLU A 130 -11.29 -19.32 -3.11
CA GLU A 130 -10.91 -18.87 -1.76
C GLU A 130 -9.97 -17.64 -1.78
N CYS A 131 -9.22 -17.44 -2.88
CA CYS A 131 -8.38 -16.26 -3.10
C CYS A 131 -9.17 -15.06 -3.69
N ALA A 132 -10.49 -15.18 -3.86
CA ALA A 132 -11.35 -14.05 -4.17
C ALA A 132 -11.15 -12.94 -3.11
N PRO A 133 -11.11 -11.66 -3.52
CA PRO A 133 -10.64 -10.59 -2.65
C PRO A 133 -11.60 -10.38 -1.47
N ASP A 134 -11.26 -10.90 -0.29
CA ASP A 134 -11.89 -10.45 0.94
C ASP A 134 -10.89 -10.02 2.05
N THR A 135 -11.12 -8.76 2.48
CA THR A 135 -10.81 -8.06 3.74
C THR A 135 -9.52 -8.29 4.55
N GLY A 136 -8.42 -8.78 3.95
CA GLY A 136 -7.10 -8.88 4.61
C GLY A 136 -6.02 -7.86 4.19
N THR A 137 -6.37 -6.88 3.36
CA THR A 137 -5.44 -6.09 2.52
C THR A 137 -4.67 -5.00 3.29
N GLY A 138 -3.78 -5.40 4.20
CA GLY A 138 -2.83 -4.49 4.85
C GLY A 138 -1.52 -5.19 5.24
N LEU A 139 -0.45 -4.41 5.44
CA LEU A 139 0.83 -4.91 5.96
C LEU A 139 0.64 -5.77 7.22
N MET A 140 -0.29 -5.38 8.09
CA MET A 140 -0.64 -6.15 9.30
C MET A 140 -1.34 -7.49 9.00
N GLY A 141 -2.18 -7.54 7.97
CA GLY A 141 -2.85 -8.77 7.52
C GLY A 141 -1.86 -9.80 7.01
N THR A 142 -0.88 -9.36 6.21
CA THR A 142 0.19 -10.24 5.71
C THR A 142 1.07 -10.80 6.82
N VAL A 143 1.41 -9.98 7.83
CA VAL A 143 2.17 -10.44 9.02
C VAL A 143 1.36 -11.45 9.83
N ARG A 144 0.04 -11.26 9.94
CA ARG A 144 -0.84 -12.21 10.61
C ARG A 144 -0.96 -13.53 9.84
N MET A 145 -1.05 -13.48 8.52
CA MET A 145 -1.07 -14.67 7.65
C MET A 145 0.22 -15.48 7.78
N LEU A 146 1.39 -14.83 7.79
CA LEU A 146 2.69 -15.49 8.01
C LEU A 146 2.83 -16.11 9.41
N ARG A 147 2.11 -15.58 10.40
CA ARG A 147 2.06 -16.14 11.77
C ARG A 147 1.17 -17.36 11.89
N GLN A 148 0.30 -17.64 10.92
CA GLN A 148 -0.53 -18.85 10.96
C GLN A 148 0.34 -20.10 10.79
N PRO A 149 0.12 -21.15 11.61
CA PRO A 149 0.90 -22.38 11.54
C PRO A 149 0.75 -23.10 10.20
N GLU A 150 -0.43 -23.01 9.59
CA GLU A 150 -0.74 -23.57 8.25
C GLU A 150 0.13 -22.93 7.17
N THR A 151 0.19 -21.60 7.11
CA THR A 151 1.05 -20.86 6.19
C THR A 151 2.53 -21.22 6.37
N GLN A 152 2.99 -21.34 7.61
CA GLN A 152 4.36 -21.78 7.89
C GLN A 152 4.63 -23.20 7.42
N GLN A 153 3.67 -24.11 7.58
CA GLN A 153 3.79 -25.50 7.13
C GLN A 153 3.83 -25.59 5.61
N ALA A 154 2.98 -24.84 4.91
CA ALA A 154 2.99 -24.74 3.45
C ALA A 154 4.33 -24.19 2.93
N LEU A 155 4.86 -23.12 3.54
CA LEU A 155 6.17 -22.56 3.17
C LEU A 155 7.32 -23.56 3.39
N ARG A 156 7.32 -24.29 4.52
CA ARG A 156 8.31 -25.35 4.78
C ARG A 156 8.22 -26.47 3.76
N PHE A 157 7.01 -26.88 3.39
CA PHE A 157 6.78 -27.87 2.35
C PHE A 157 7.33 -27.41 1.01
N LEU A 158 7.02 -26.19 0.56
CA LEU A 158 7.52 -25.63 -0.70
C LEU A 158 9.05 -25.54 -0.74
N LEU A 159 9.68 -25.13 0.36
CA LEU A 159 11.15 -25.13 0.49
C LEU A 159 11.74 -26.53 0.41
N ALA A 160 11.13 -27.50 1.10
CA ALA A 160 11.58 -28.89 1.06
C ALA A 160 11.40 -29.51 -0.34
N PHE A 161 10.24 -29.29 -0.96
CA PHE A 161 9.92 -29.76 -2.31
C PHE A 161 10.90 -29.18 -3.34
N SER A 162 11.10 -27.87 -3.35
CA SER A 162 12.04 -27.20 -4.28
C SER A 162 13.48 -27.70 -4.10
N CYS A 163 13.95 -27.88 -2.86
CA CYS A 163 15.26 -28.47 -2.59
C CYS A 163 15.40 -29.89 -3.17
N LYS A 164 14.36 -30.72 -3.04
CA LYS A 164 14.35 -32.10 -3.57
C LYS A 164 14.28 -32.11 -5.09
N LEU A 165 13.48 -31.22 -5.69
CA LEU A 165 13.38 -31.06 -7.14
C LEU A 165 14.73 -30.63 -7.74
N LYS A 166 15.39 -29.64 -7.14
CA LYS A 166 16.73 -29.19 -7.57
C LYS A 166 17.77 -30.31 -7.49
N LYS A 167 17.73 -31.12 -6.42
CA LYS A 167 18.65 -32.27 -6.28
C LYS A 167 18.42 -33.34 -7.36
N ARG A 168 17.17 -33.64 -7.70
CA ARG A 168 16.83 -34.64 -8.72
C ARG A 168 17.16 -34.16 -10.14
N THR A 169 16.87 -32.89 -10.45
CA THR A 169 17.20 -32.29 -11.76
C THR A 169 18.72 -32.18 -11.97
N ALA A 170 19.49 -31.86 -10.91
CA ALA A 170 20.95 -31.90 -10.94
C ALA A 170 21.51 -33.32 -11.14
N ALA A 171 20.83 -34.35 -10.65
CA ALA A 171 21.22 -35.75 -10.87
C ALA A 171 20.97 -36.21 -12.31
N LEU A 172 19.93 -35.69 -12.98
CA LEU A 172 19.58 -35.99 -14.37
C LEU A 172 20.47 -35.26 -15.40
N THR A 173 21.12 -34.17 -15.01
CA THR A 173 21.99 -33.36 -15.90
C THR A 173 23.47 -33.75 -15.83
N LYS A 174 23.85 -34.70 -14.98
CA LYS A 174 25.22 -35.26 -14.96
C LYS A 174 25.33 -36.33 -16.07
N PRO A 175 26.21 -36.18 -17.08
CA PRO A 175 26.37 -37.19 -18.11
C PRO A 175 26.90 -38.50 -17.51
N PRO A 176 26.51 -39.68 -18.04
CA PRO A 176 27.15 -40.93 -17.69
C PRO A 176 28.63 -40.85 -18.13
N GLY A 177 29.53 -41.08 -17.18
CA GLY A 177 30.96 -41.26 -17.46
C GLY A 177 31.24 -42.65 -18.02
#